data_AF-A0A2G9XDI0-F1
#
_entry.id   AF-A0A2G9XDI0-F1
#
_cell.length_a   1.000
_cell.length_b   1.000
_cell.length_c   1.000
_cell.angle_alpha   90.00
_cell.angle_beta   90.00
_cell.angle_gamma   90.00
#
_symmetry.space_group_name_H-M   'P 1'
#
loop_
_entity.id
_entity.type
_entity.pdbx_description
1 polymer ?
#
loop_
_entity_poly.entity_id
_entity_poly.type
_entity_poly.pdbx_seq_one_letter_code
_entity_poly.pdbx_strand_id
1 'polypeptide(L)'
;MARSLDIFDVKLAAYACMTNHFHLLVCTPKGNLSEFMRHFNISYTGAFNRKYHRSGHLYQGRYKAFLIDADNYLLEVSRYIHLNPLRI
;
A
#
# COMPACT_ATOMS: atom_id res chain seq x y z
N MET A 1 -8.01 -4.16 1.64
CA MET A 1 -6.60 -4.52 1.91
C MET A 1 -6.47 -5.97 2.33
N ALA A 2 -7.03 -6.39 3.47
CA ALA A 2 -6.98 -7.78 3.97
C ALA A 2 -7.21 -8.85 2.89
N ARG A 3 -8.37 -8.81 2.22
CA ARG A 3 -8.68 -9.72 1.10
C ARG A 3 -7.59 -9.78 0.01
N SER A 4 -6.97 -8.65 -0.32
CA SER A 4 -5.90 -8.63 -1.34
C SER A 4 -4.59 -9.21 -0.82
N LEU A 5 -4.28 -9.05 0.46
CA LEU A 5 -3.12 -9.71 1.08
C LEU A 5 -3.27 -11.23 0.97
N ASP A 6 -4.48 -11.75 1.26
CA ASP A 6 -4.76 -13.19 1.21
C ASP A 6 -4.71 -13.76 -0.21
N ILE A 7 -5.38 -13.11 -1.18
CA ILE A 7 -5.41 -13.59 -2.58
C ILE A 7 -4.01 -13.70 -3.18
N PHE A 8 -3.13 -12.75 -2.88
CA PHE A 8 -1.81 -12.66 -3.48
C PHE A 8 -0.69 -13.20 -2.58
N ASP A 9 -1.00 -13.72 -1.39
CA ASP A 9 -0.02 -14.20 -0.42
C ASP A 9 1.06 -13.13 -0.13
N VAL A 10 0.60 -11.91 0.12
CA VAL A 10 1.44 -10.75 0.44
C VAL A 10 1.39 -10.52 1.94
N LYS A 11 2.56 -10.41 2.58
CA LYS A 11 2.67 -10.14 4.00
C LYS A 11 2.84 -8.64 4.22
N LEU A 12 2.01 -8.05 5.08
CA LEU A 12 2.12 -6.65 5.47
C LEU A 12 2.93 -6.54 6.77
N ALA A 13 4.03 -5.80 6.76
CA ALA A 13 4.87 -5.55 7.93
C ALA A 13 4.53 -4.23 8.62
N ALA A 14 4.29 -3.16 7.86
CA ALA A 14 3.90 -1.86 8.38
C ALA A 14 3.06 -1.08 7.36
N TYR A 15 2.26 -0.13 7.84
CA TYR A 15 1.53 0.80 6.98
C TYR A 15 1.32 2.14 7.68
N ALA A 16 1.15 3.18 6.87
CA ALA A 16 0.71 4.49 7.31
C ALA A 16 -0.29 5.05 6.30
N CYS A 17 -1.42 5.55 6.79
CA CYS A 17 -2.46 6.17 5.96
C CYS A 17 -2.53 7.65 6.31
N MET A 18 -2.35 8.52 5.32
CA MET A 18 -2.33 9.97 5.46
C MET A 18 -3.46 10.55 4.61
N THR A 19 -3.72 11.86 4.75
CA THR A 19 -4.86 12.51 4.08
C THR A 19 -4.73 12.53 2.55
N ASN A 20 -3.51 12.52 2.03
CA ASN A 20 -3.21 12.64 0.60
C ASN A 20 -2.55 11.38 -0.03
N HIS A 21 -1.98 10.47 0.77
CA HIS A 21 -1.37 9.23 0.27
C HIS A 21 -1.23 8.18 1.39
N PHE A 22 -0.72 6.99 1.05
CA PHE A 22 -0.45 5.92 2.00
C PHE A 22 0.90 5.26 1.70
N HIS A 23 1.54 4.72 2.74
CA HIS A 23 2.75 3.91 2.65
C HIS A 23 2.46 2.48 3.10
N LEU A 24 3.03 1.50 2.39
CA LEU A 24 2.97 0.08 2.73
C LEU A 24 4.39 -0.49 2.74
N LEU A 25 4.74 -1.22 3.80
CA LEU A 25 5.90 -2.10 3.84
C LEU A 25 5.39 -3.54 3.71
N VAL A 26 5.66 -4.15 2.57
CA VAL A 26 5.15 -5.48 2.24
C VAL A 26 6.28 -6.42 1.82
N CYS A 27 6.11 -7.70 2.13
CA CYS A 27 6.90 -8.78 1.58
C CYS A 27 6.04 -9.54 0.56
N THR A 28 6.59 -9.79 -0.63
CA THR A 28 5.91 -10.50 -1.73
C THR A 28 6.68 -11.77 -2.09
N PRO A 29 6.50 -12.89 -1.38
CA PRO A 29 7.22 -14.15 -1.61
C PRO A 29 7.11 -14.66 -3.05
N LYS A 30 6.00 -14.37 -3.73
CA LYS A 30 5.72 -14.79 -5.11
C LYS A 30 6.14 -13.76 -6.18
N GLY A 31 6.78 -12.65 -5.79
CA GLY A 31 7.19 -11.58 -6.73
C GLY A 31 6.02 -10.87 -7.43
N ASN A 32 4.82 -10.92 -6.86
CA ASN A 32 3.55 -10.52 -7.48
C ASN A 32 3.02 -9.15 -6.99
N LEU A 33 3.92 -8.22 -6.66
CA LEU A 33 3.57 -6.89 -6.14
C LEU A 33 2.63 -6.12 -7.08
N SER A 34 2.86 -6.17 -8.39
CA SER A 34 2.04 -5.47 -9.38
C SER A 34 0.60 -5.94 -9.38
N GLU A 35 0.38 -7.25 -9.35
CA GLU A 35 -0.95 -7.86 -9.34
C GLU A 35 -1.70 -7.54 -8.04
N PHE A 36 -1.01 -7.64 -6.89
CA PHE A 36 -1.52 -7.22 -5.59
C PHE A 36 -1.96 -5.74 -5.60
N MET A 37 -1.07 -4.83 -6.02
CA MET A 37 -1.36 -3.39 -6.04
C MET A 37 -2.49 -3.06 -7.01
N ARG A 38 -2.55 -3.71 -8.18
CA ARG A 38 -3.65 -3.54 -9.14
C ARG A 38 -4.99 -3.94 -8.52
N HIS A 39 -5.07 -5.14 -7.96
CA HIS A 39 -6.31 -5.63 -7.35
C HIS A 39 -6.73 -4.77 -6.16
N PHE A 40 -5.80 -4.43 -5.26
CA PHE A 40 -6.06 -3.59 -4.10
C PHE A 40 -6.59 -2.20 -4.51
N ASN A 41 -5.89 -1.52 -5.43
CA ASN A 41 -6.25 -0.17 -5.84
C ASN A 41 -7.60 -0.10 -6.55
N ILE A 42 -7.90 -1.04 -7.44
CA ILE A 42 -9.19 -1.11 -8.15
C ILE A 42 -10.31 -1.40 -7.15
N SER A 43 -10.14 -2.43 -6.31
CA SER A 43 -11.15 -2.83 -5.33
C SER A 43 -11.47 -1.70 -4.35
N TYR A 44 -10.44 -1.01 -3.85
CA TYR A 44 -10.62 0.08 -2.91
C TYR A 44 -11.25 1.30 -3.57
N THR A 45 -10.79 1.69 -4.78
CA THR A 45 -11.38 2.80 -5.54
C THR A 45 -12.87 2.56 -5.80
N GLY A 46 -13.24 1.36 -6.24
CA GLY A 46 -14.65 1.01 -6.47
C GLY A 46 -15.50 1.05 -5.20
N ALA A 47 -14.99 0.52 -4.09
CA ALA A 47 -15.68 0.56 -2.80
C ALA A 47 -15.83 1.98 -2.27
N PHE A 48 -14.77 2.81 -2.35
CA PHE A 48 -14.78 4.20 -1.92
C PHE A 48 -15.78 5.03 -2.75
N ASN A 49 -15.69 4.93 -4.08
CA ASN A 49 -16.58 5.66 -4.97
C ASN A 49 -18.06 5.29 -4.74
N ARG A 50 -18.36 4.01 -4.54
CA ARG A 50 -19.71 3.55 -4.19
C ARG A 50 -20.18 4.10 -2.85
N LYS A 51 -19.31 4.08 -1.82
CA LYS A 51 -19.64 4.55 -0.47
C LYS A 51 -19.93 6.05 -0.44
N TYR A 52 -19.19 6.85 -1.21
CA TYR A 52 -19.28 8.31 -1.17
C TYR A 52 -20.00 8.91 -2.39
N HIS A 53 -20.67 8.09 -3.20
CA HIS A 53 -21.37 8.51 -4.43
C HIS A 53 -20.48 9.34 -5.39
N ARG A 54 -19.22 8.94 -5.51
CA ARG A 54 -18.23 9.56 -6.41
C ARG A 54 -18.01 8.70 -7.65
N SER A 55 -17.45 9.30 -8.70
CA SER A 55 -17.01 8.62 -9.91
C SER A 55 -15.59 9.09 -10.29
N GLY A 56 -14.93 8.34 -11.17
CA GLY A 56 -13.58 8.65 -11.63
C GLY A 56 -12.46 8.16 -10.71
N HIS A 57 -11.26 8.73 -10.91
CA HIS A 57 -10.03 8.33 -10.23
C HIS A 57 -10.04 8.76 -8.76
N LEU A 58 -9.60 7.86 -7.88
CA LEU A 58 -9.38 8.16 -6.46
C LEU A 58 -7.94 8.61 -6.19
N TYR A 59 -6.97 7.95 -6.81
CA TYR A 59 -5.55 8.23 -6.63
C TYR A 59 -5.03 9.20 -7.70
N GLN A 60 -4.09 10.07 -7.30
CA GLN A 60 -3.48 11.07 -8.19
C GLN A 60 -2.44 10.48 -9.17
N GLY A 61 -2.18 9.17 -9.14
CA GLY A 61 -1.22 8.54 -10.04
C GLY A 61 -0.95 7.07 -9.73
N ARG A 62 0.08 6.52 -10.38
CA ARG A 62 0.58 5.15 -10.15
C ARG A 62 1.29 5.07 -8.79
N TYR A 63 1.25 3.89 -8.17
CA TYR A 63 2.07 3.62 -6.99
C TYR A 63 3.56 3.66 -7.36
N LYS A 64 4.40 3.98 -6.38
CA LYS A 64 5.86 3.84 -6.45
C LYS A 64 6.28 2.72 -5.52
N ALA A 65 7.30 1.97 -5.89
CA ALA A 65 7.85 0.88 -5.09
C ALA A 65 9.37 0.88 -5.16
N PHE A 66 9.99 0.55 -4.05
CA PHE A 66 11.44 0.42 -3.90
C PHE A 66 11.72 -0.93 -3.23
N LEU A 67 12.70 -1.66 -3.75
CA LEU A 67 13.15 -2.90 -3.12
C LEU A 67 13.92 -2.54 -1.85
N ILE A 68 13.59 -3.19 -0.74
CA ILE A 68 14.23 -2.96 0.55
C ILE A 68 15.14 -4.14 0.86
N ASP A 69 16.40 -3.84 1.18
CA ASP A 69 17.31 -4.81 1.79
C ASP A 69 16.82 -5.13 3.21
N ALA A 70 16.39 -6.37 3.41
CA ALA A 70 15.79 -6.80 4.66
C ALA A 70 16.79 -6.79 5.83
N ASP A 71 18.06 -7.06 5.55
CA ASP A 71 19.08 -7.23 6.59
C ASP A 71 19.59 -5.89 7.12
N ASN A 72 19.65 -4.88 6.25
CA ASN A 72 20.27 -3.60 6.58
C ASN A 72 19.28 -2.44 6.75
N TYR A 73 18.12 -2.47 6.07
CA TYR A 73 17.29 -1.26 5.93
C TYR A 73 15.85 -1.42 6.39
N LEU A 74 15.41 -2.65 6.72
CA LEU A 74 14.01 -2.93 7.07
C LEU A 74 13.49 -2.12 8.27
N LEU A 75 14.27 -2.09 9.36
CA LEU A 75 13.90 -1.37 10.58
C LEU A 75 13.87 0.14 10.37
N GLU A 76 14.80 0.67 9.57
CA GLU A 76 14.84 2.08 9.24
C GLU A 76 13.63 2.51 8.41
N VAL A 77 13.26 1.71 7.40
CA VAL A 77 12.05 1.95 6.60
C VAL A 77 10.79 1.85 7.44
N SER A 78 10.70 0.86 8.32
CA SER A 78 9.57 0.74 9.25
C SER A 78 9.43 2.00 10.12
N ARG A 79 10.53 2.45 10.74
CA ARG A 79 10.56 3.70 11.51
C ARG A 79 10.15 4.90 10.66
N TYR A 80 10.66 5.02 9.43
CA TYR A 80 10.30 6.09 8.51
C TYR A 80 8.79 6.10 8.22
N ILE A 81 8.19 4.93 7.94
CA ILE A 81 6.76 4.79 7.66
C ILE A 81 5.93 5.24 8.87
N HIS A 82 6.28 4.78 10.08
CA HIS A 82 5.56 5.14 11.29
C HIS A 82 5.69 6.62 11.66
N LEU A 83 6.83 7.26 11.37
CA LEU A 83 7.04 8.68 11.62
C LEU A 83 6.48 9.59 10.53
N ASN A 84 6.16 9.07 9.35
CA ASN A 84 5.74 9.91 8.21
C ASN A 84 4.46 10.72 8.50
N PRO A 85 3.40 10.16 9.11
CA PRO A 85 2.21 10.92 9.47
C PRO A 85 2.45 12.10 10.42
N LEU A 86 3.54 12.09 11.18
CA LEU A 86 3.91 13.19 12.10
C LEU A 86 4.71 14.31 11.43
N ARG A 87 5.13 14.10 10.16
CA ARG A 87 6.01 15.02 9.41
C ARG A 87 5.27 15.75 8.29
N ILE A 88 3.95 15.57 8.17
CA ILE A 88 3.07 16.16 7.15
C ILE A 88 2.20 17.24 7.78
#